data_AF-A0A497EDN5-F1
#
_entry.id   AF-A0A497EDN5-F1
#
_cell.length_a   1.000
_cell.length_b   1.000
_cell.length_c   1.000
_cell.angle_alpha   90.00
_cell.angle_beta   90.00
_cell.angle_gamma   90.00
#
_symmetry.space_group_name_H-M   'P 1'
#
loop_
_entity.id
_entity.type
_entity.pdbx_description
1 polymer ?
#
loop_
_entity_poly.entity_id
_entity_poly.type
_entity_poly.pdbx_seq_one_letter_code
_entity_poly.pdbx_strand_id
1 'polypeptide(L)'
;RGYGLTTLEPDGTLRLRSSYRALKTLADLLDGAISLGPLPSPEGAWAFTFQRGDTERIVAWSLTPGVRIDLPGTPRAVVDRDGRALETPKSSAVVLGPSPQYFEM
;
A
#
# COMPACT_ATOMS: atom_id res chain seq x y z
N ARG A 1 -1.96 -6.23 -24.62
CA ARG A 1 -1.43 -5.94 -23.26
C ARG A 1 -0.86 -4.54 -23.29
N GLY A 2 -1.41 -3.60 -22.52
CA GLY A 2 -0.94 -2.21 -22.48
C GLY A 2 -0.13 -1.94 -21.22
N TYR A 3 0.96 -1.19 -21.33
CA TYR A 3 1.85 -0.79 -20.23
C TYR A 3 1.53 0.60 -19.66
N GLY A 4 0.53 1.31 -20.22
CA GLY A 4 0.21 2.69 -19.84
C GLY A 4 -0.59 2.84 -18.54
N LEU A 5 -0.60 4.06 -18.01
CA LEU A 5 -1.48 4.47 -16.90
C LEU A 5 -2.90 4.81 -17.38
N THR A 6 -3.02 5.21 -18.64
CA THR A 6 -4.27 5.54 -19.30
C THR A 6 -4.44 4.71 -20.57
N THR A 7 -5.68 4.63 -21.05
CA THR A 7 -6.04 4.07 -22.36
C THR A 7 -6.85 5.12 -23.12
N LEU A 8 -6.53 5.33 -24.39
CA LEU A 8 -7.37 6.10 -25.31
C LEU A 8 -8.53 5.22 -25.78
N GLU A 9 -9.76 5.64 -25.51
CA GLU A 9 -10.98 4.97 -25.95
C GLU A 9 -11.34 5.39 -27.39
N PRO A 10 -12.16 4.60 -28.13
CA PRO A 10 -12.51 4.89 -29.52
C PRO A 10 -13.20 6.26 -29.75
N ASP A 11 -13.82 6.82 -28.72
CA ASP A 11 -14.45 8.14 -28.73
C ASP A 11 -13.47 9.29 -28.45
N GLY A 12 -12.18 8.98 -28.33
CA GLY A 12 -11.11 9.95 -28.04
C GLY A 12 -10.96 10.29 -26.56
N THR A 13 -11.76 9.71 -25.66
CA THR A 13 -11.64 9.95 -24.22
C THR A 13 -10.50 9.14 -23.61
N LEU A 14 -9.95 9.62 -22.48
CA LEU A 14 -8.94 8.90 -21.71
C LEU A 14 -9.57 8.18 -20.53
N ARG A 15 -9.46 6.85 -20.51
CA ARG A 15 -9.81 6.05 -19.35
C ARG A 15 -8.58 5.80 -18.46
N LEU A 16 -8.72 6.12 -17.18
CA LEU A 16 -7.72 5.81 -16.16
C LEU A 16 -7.72 4.31 -15.86
N ARG A 17 -6.52 3.69 -15.85
CA ARG A 17 -6.36 2.28 -15.52
C ARG A 17 -6.12 2.09 -14.02
N SER A 18 -6.19 0.84 -13.55
CA SER A 18 -5.87 0.49 -12.17
C SER A 18 -4.43 0.88 -11.78
N SER A 19 -3.47 0.78 -12.71
CA SER A 19 -2.10 1.23 -12.50
C SER A 19 -1.97 2.73 -12.21
N TYR A 20 -2.82 3.56 -12.82
CA TYR A 20 -2.88 4.99 -12.49
C TYR A 20 -3.31 5.21 -11.04
N ARG A 21 -4.38 4.51 -10.60
CA ARG A 21 -4.88 4.63 -9.23
C ARG A 21 -3.84 4.17 -8.22
N ALA A 22 -3.18 3.04 -8.51
CA ALA A 22 -2.09 2.52 -7.70
C ALA A 22 -0.95 3.53 -7.52
N LEU A 23 -0.49 4.13 -8.62
CA LEU A 23 0.58 5.13 -8.58
C LEU A 23 0.13 6.40 -7.86
N LYS A 24 -1.10 6.86 -8.11
CA LYS A 24 -1.65 8.04 -7.43
C LYS A 24 -1.67 7.83 -5.92
N THR A 25 -2.21 6.70 -5.45
CA THR A 25 -2.25 6.38 -4.01
C THR A 25 -0.86 6.33 -3.41
N LEU A 26 0.09 5.67 -4.08
CA LEU A 26 1.48 5.61 -3.61
C LEU A 26 2.07 7.02 -3.47
N ALA A 27 1.91 7.87 -4.47
CA ALA A 27 2.39 9.25 -4.45
C ALA A 27 1.71 10.08 -3.36
N ASP A 28 0.38 10.04 -3.24
CA ASP A 28 -0.36 10.79 -2.22
C ASP A 28 0.14 10.43 -0.79
N LEU A 29 0.49 9.16 -0.57
CA LEU A 29 0.86 8.66 0.75
C LEU A 29 2.36 8.80 1.07
N LEU A 30 3.23 8.64 0.06
CA LEU A 30 4.67 8.52 0.28
C LEU A 30 5.51 9.62 -0.38
N ASP A 31 4.94 10.49 -1.20
CA ASP A 31 5.70 11.61 -1.75
C ASP A 31 6.23 12.51 -0.61
N GLY A 32 7.52 12.82 -0.69
CA GLY A 32 8.28 13.50 0.36
C GLY A 32 8.57 12.67 1.63
N ALA A 33 8.18 11.39 1.69
CA ALA A 33 8.49 10.53 2.82
C ALA A 33 9.92 9.99 2.78
N ILE A 34 10.53 9.79 3.95
CA ILE A 34 11.82 9.15 4.12
C ILE A 34 11.59 7.66 4.35
N SER A 35 12.24 6.79 3.59
CA SER A 35 12.23 5.35 3.89
C SER A 35 13.15 5.05 5.08
N LEU A 36 12.59 4.43 6.11
CA LEU A 36 13.33 3.99 7.30
C LEU A 36 13.83 2.54 7.17
N GLY A 37 13.50 1.86 6.06
CA GLY A 37 13.94 0.51 5.76
C GLY A 37 12.88 -0.57 6.01
N PRO A 38 13.25 -1.84 5.83
CA PRO A 38 12.34 -2.97 5.98
C PRO A 38 12.09 -3.31 7.46
N LEU A 39 10.88 -3.83 7.74
CA LEU A 39 10.57 -4.50 9.00
C LEU A 39 10.87 -6.00 8.90
N PRO A 40 11.23 -6.66 10.03
CA PRO A 40 11.33 -8.11 10.09
C PRO A 40 10.02 -8.74 9.59
N SER A 41 10.11 -9.52 8.52
CA SER A 41 8.97 -10.14 7.86
C SER A 41 9.27 -11.61 7.58
N PRO A 42 8.27 -12.50 7.67
CA PRO A 42 8.44 -13.89 7.25
C PRO A 42 8.72 -13.97 5.74
N GLU A 43 9.25 -15.11 5.30
CA GLU A 43 9.51 -15.36 3.88
C GLU A 43 8.25 -15.15 3.03
N GLY A 44 8.40 -14.43 1.92
CA GLY A 44 7.29 -14.13 1.01
C GLY A 44 6.40 -12.96 1.43
N ALA A 45 6.70 -12.29 2.56
CA ALA A 45 6.12 -11.00 2.94
C ALA A 45 7.17 -9.89 2.90
N TRP A 46 6.70 -8.69 2.57
CA TRP A 46 7.49 -7.46 2.59
C TRP A 46 6.74 -6.42 3.40
N ALA A 47 7.46 -5.73 4.27
CA ALA A 47 6.97 -4.58 5.00
C ALA A 47 8.09 -3.52 5.07
N PHE A 48 7.75 -2.28 4.75
CA PHE A 48 8.69 -1.15 4.74
C PHE A 48 8.11 0.04 5.48
N THR A 49 8.93 0.68 6.32
CA THR A 49 8.54 1.85 7.10
C THR A 49 8.94 3.13 6.38
N PHE A 50 8.04 4.12 6.42
CA PHE A 50 8.22 5.44 5.86
C PHE A 50 7.78 6.51 6.87
N GLN A 51 8.51 7.63 6.92
CA GLN A 51 8.19 8.78 7.77
C GLN A 51 7.91 10.01 6.91
N ARG A 52 6.79 10.71 7.17
CA ARG A 52 6.50 12.02 6.56
C ARG A 52 5.96 12.98 7.63
N GLY A 53 6.77 13.97 7.99
CA GLY A 53 6.46 14.83 9.15
C GLY A 53 6.37 13.98 10.42
N ASP A 54 5.25 14.07 11.13
CA ASP A 54 4.97 13.26 12.34
C ASP A 54 4.20 11.96 12.04
N THR A 55 3.94 11.66 10.75
CA THR A 55 3.20 10.47 10.36
C THR A 55 4.15 9.35 9.94
N GLU A 56 4.12 8.24 10.68
CA GLU A 56 4.73 6.97 10.28
C GLU A 56 3.74 6.14 9.47
N ARG A 57 4.23 5.52 8.39
CA ARG A 57 3.44 4.65 7.52
C ARG A 57 4.20 3.38 7.19
N ILE A 58 3.53 2.24 7.27
CA ILE A 58 4.07 0.95 6.85
C ILE A 58 3.37 0.52 5.56
N VAL A 59 4.15 0.14 4.56
CA VAL A 59 3.63 -0.49 3.34
C VAL A 59 3.97 -1.97 3.38
N ALA A 60 2.94 -2.82 3.31
CA ALA A 60 3.15 -4.26 3.37
C ALA A 60 2.29 -5.05 2.37
N TRP A 61 2.85 -6.16 1.88
CA TRP A 61 2.19 -7.14 1.03
C TRP A 61 2.85 -8.51 1.15
N SER A 62 2.17 -9.55 0.66
CA SER A 62 2.71 -10.90 0.55
C SER A 62 2.26 -11.54 -0.75
N LEU A 63 3.16 -12.17 -1.50
CA LEU A 63 2.78 -12.88 -2.73
C LEU A 63 1.87 -14.07 -2.45
N THR A 64 2.03 -14.67 -1.27
CA THR A 64 1.15 -15.73 -0.77
C THR A 64 0.07 -15.10 0.11
N PRO A 65 -1.23 -15.29 -0.18
CA PRO A 65 -2.29 -14.76 0.66
C PRO A 65 -2.28 -15.43 2.04
N GLY A 66 -2.64 -14.68 3.08
CA GLY A 66 -2.80 -15.24 4.41
C GLY A 66 -1.55 -15.16 5.29
N VAL A 67 -0.44 -14.58 4.80
CA VAL A 67 0.77 -14.41 5.60
C VAL A 67 0.54 -13.35 6.68
N ARG A 68 0.80 -13.72 7.93
CA ARG A 68 0.66 -12.84 9.09
C ARG A 68 1.99 -12.15 9.39
N ILE A 69 1.95 -10.85 9.66
CA ILE A 69 3.08 -10.07 10.17
C ILE A 69 2.68 -9.31 11.43
N ASP A 70 3.66 -8.96 12.26
CA ASP A 70 3.48 -8.10 13.42
C ASP A 70 4.00 -6.70 13.11
N LEU A 71 3.12 -5.71 13.14
CA LEU A 71 3.47 -4.30 13.05
C LEU A 71 4.05 -3.80 14.40
N PRO A 72 4.82 -2.69 14.42
CA PRO A 72 5.34 -2.10 15.65
C PRO A 72 4.26 -1.63 16.65
N GLY A 73 3.02 -1.43 16.17
CA GLY A 73 1.87 -1.00 16.96
C GLY A 73 0.55 -1.28 16.25
N THR A 74 -0.57 -0.97 16.90
CA THR A 74 -1.89 -1.08 16.27
C THR A 74 -2.10 0.10 15.32
N PRO A 75 -2.34 -0.13 14.02
CA PRO A 75 -2.52 0.95 13.05
C PRO A 75 -3.82 1.72 13.31
N ARG A 76 -3.80 3.02 13.05
CA ARG A 76 -4.96 3.93 13.16
C ARG A 76 -5.86 3.86 11.94
N ALA A 77 -5.27 3.63 10.78
CA ALA A 77 -5.97 3.51 9.51
C ALA A 77 -5.20 2.59 8.56
N VAL A 78 -5.92 2.02 7.60
CA VAL A 78 -5.34 1.26 6.51
C VAL A 78 -6.05 1.61 5.21
N VAL A 79 -5.27 1.75 4.15
CA VAL A 79 -5.79 1.94 2.79
C VAL A 79 -5.21 0.90 1.84
N ASP A 80 -6.00 0.47 0.86
CA ASP A 80 -5.56 -0.42 -0.20
C ASP A 80 -4.75 0.33 -1.27
N ARG A 81 -4.19 -0.44 -2.22
CA ARG A 81 -3.47 0.08 -3.39
C ARG A 81 -4.25 1.15 -4.16
N ASP A 82 -5.57 1.03 -4.26
CA ASP A 82 -6.39 1.90 -5.07
C ASP A 82 -6.91 3.12 -4.25
N GLY A 83 -6.44 3.29 -3.01
CA GLY A 83 -6.72 4.42 -2.13
C GLY A 83 -8.00 4.25 -1.31
N ARG A 84 -8.59 3.06 -1.26
CA ARG A 84 -9.81 2.78 -0.49
C ARG A 84 -9.46 2.46 0.94
N ALA A 85 -10.18 3.06 1.88
CA ALA A 85 -10.11 2.66 3.28
C ALA A 85 -10.54 1.19 3.44
N LEU A 86 -9.76 0.44 4.20
CA LEU A 86 -10.11 -0.91 4.66
C LEU A 86 -10.53 -0.84 6.13
N GLU A 87 -11.10 -1.94 6.65
CA GLU A 87 -11.36 -2.04 8.09
C GLU A 87 -10.04 -1.94 8.87
N THR A 88 -9.98 -0.98 9.80
CA THR A 88 -8.80 -0.78 10.64
C THR A 88 -8.55 -2.01 11.52
N PRO A 89 -7.36 -2.63 11.43
CA PRO A 89 -6.98 -3.72 12.31
C PRO A 89 -7.07 -3.30 13.79
N LYS A 90 -7.64 -4.18 14.61
CA LYS A 90 -7.73 -3.98 16.06
C LYS A 90 -6.50 -4.46 16.83
N SER A 91 -5.50 -4.95 16.11
CA SER A 91 -4.23 -5.45 16.64
C SER A 91 -3.07 -5.08 15.74
N SER A 92 -1.85 -5.10 16.28
CA SER A 92 -0.61 -4.98 15.52
C SER A 92 -0.37 -6.15 14.57
N ALA A 93 -0.94 -7.32 14.85
CA ALA A 93 -0.87 -8.46 13.96
C ALA A 93 -1.86 -8.33 12.80
N VAL A 94 -1.36 -8.37 11.57
CA VAL A 94 -2.17 -8.20 10.35
C VAL A 94 -1.92 -9.33 9.36
N VAL A 95 -2.93 -9.62 8.54
CA VAL A 95 -2.86 -10.65 7.49
C VAL A 95 -2.74 -9.96 6.14
N LEU A 96 -1.69 -10.31 5.39
CA LEU A 96 -1.36 -9.69 4.12
C LEU A 96 -1.91 -10.50 2.93
N GLY A 97 -2.19 -9.75 1.86
CA GLY A 97 -2.48 -10.28 0.54
C GLY A 97 -1.48 -9.78 -0.52
N PRO A 98 -1.68 -10.15 -1.79
CA PRO A 98 -0.76 -9.85 -2.89
C PRO A 98 -0.80 -8.40 -3.36
N SER A 99 -1.68 -7.57 -2.80
CA SER A 99 -1.74 -6.14 -3.10
C SER A 99 -1.21 -5.35 -1.90
N PRO A 100 -0.41 -4.28 -2.14
CA PRO A 100 0.11 -3.45 -1.07
C PRO A 100 -1.03 -2.77 -0.31
N GLN A 101 -0.89 -2.79 1.01
CA GLN A 101 -1.68 -2.06 1.97
C GLN A 101 -0.78 -1.04 2.67
N TYR A 102 -1.35 0.12 2.98
CA TYR A 102 -0.64 1.22 3.62
C TYR A 102 -1.27 1.45 4.99
N PHE A 103 -0.52 1.14 6.04
CA PHE A 103 -0.92 1.26 7.44
C PHE A 103 -0.38 2.57 8.01
N GLU A 104 -1.26 3.41 8.55
CA GLU A 104 -0.89 4.57 9.34
C GLU A 104 -0.76 4.19 10.81
N MET A 105 0.34 4.55 11.45
CA MET A 105 0.68 4.16 12.82
C MET A 105 0.29 5.23 13.86
#